data_AF-A0A0U2XL08-F1
#
_entry.id   AF-A0A0U2XL08-F1
#
_cell.length_a   1.000
_cell.length_b   1.000
_cell.length_c   1.000
_cell.angle_alpha   90.00
_cell.angle_beta   90.00
_cell.angle_gamma   90.00
#
_symmetry.space_group_name_H-M   'P 1'
#
loop_
_entity.id
_entity.type
_entity.pdbx_description
1 polymer ?
#
loop_
_entity_poly.entity_id
_entity_poly.type
_entity_poly.pdbx_seq_one_letter_code
_entity_poly.pdbx_strand_id
1 'polypeptide(L)' 'MRTTQDQLKEKGLTVSRSDAKSPRNDVVREKPKEKLSRKEWEEIMGVNRETYQKQGGAYRRRR' A
#
# COMPACT_ATOMS: atom_id res chain seq x y z
N MET A 1 17.96 9.67 -51.41
CA MET A 1 18.05 10.48 -50.17
C MET A 1 17.41 9.64 -49.07
N ARG A 2 18.12 9.32 -47.97
CA ARG A 2 17.55 8.49 -46.89
C ARG A 2 16.62 9.32 -46.01
N THR A 3 15.55 8.73 -45.51
CA THR A 3 14.62 9.45 -44.63
C THR A 3 15.21 9.57 -43.22
N THR A 4 14.75 10.55 -42.47
CA THR A 4 15.12 10.71 -41.05
C THR A 4 14.70 9.49 -40.23
N GLN A 5 13.58 8.84 -40.59
CA GLN A 5 13.10 7.62 -39.94
C GLN A 5 14.05 6.44 -40.14
N ASP A 6 14.63 6.29 -41.34
CA ASP A 6 15.58 5.22 -41.63
C ASP A 6 16.87 5.39 -40.81
N GLN A 7 17.35 6.62 -40.66
CA GLN A 7 18.53 6.93 -39.85
C GLN A 7 18.30 6.66 -38.36
N LEU A 8 17.09 6.91 -37.87
CA LEU A 8 16.73 6.66 -36.47
C LEU A 8 16.57 5.15 -36.17
N LYS A 9 16.09 4.37 -37.15
CA LYS A 9 16.04 2.90 -37.09
C LYS A 9 17.43 2.28 -37.11
N GLU A 10 18.31 2.70 -38.03
CA GLU A 10 19.69 2.21 -38.12
C GLU A 10 20.48 2.45 -36.81
N LYS A 11 20.21 3.56 -36.12
CA LYS A 11 20.86 3.88 -34.84
C LYS A 11 20.19 3.24 -33.61
N GLY A 12 19.13 2.45 -33.80
CA GLY A 12 18.42 1.75 -32.72
C GLY A 12 17.66 2.65 -31.75
N LEU A 13 17.41 3.93 -32.10
CA LEU A 13 16.69 4.89 -31.24
C LEU A 13 15.17 4.76 -31.32
N THR A 14 14.66 3.95 -32.24
CA THR A 14 13.23 3.70 -32.39
C THR A 14 12.90 2.27 -32.00
N VAL A 15 12.20 2.11 -30.89
CA VAL A 15 11.57 0.84 -30.53
C VAL A 15 10.19 0.80 -31.19
N SER A 16 9.88 -0.27 -31.92
CA SER A 16 8.54 -0.42 -32.50
C SER A 16 7.53 -0.66 -31.38
N ARG A 17 6.31 -0.11 -31.49
CA ARG A 17 5.27 -0.27 -30.45
C ARG A 17 4.89 -1.75 -30.23
N SER A 18 5.17 -2.61 -31.20
CA SER A 18 5.04 -4.07 -31.12
C SER A 18 6.09 -4.74 -30.21
N ASP A 19 7.26 -4.13 -30.01
CA ASP A 19 8.32 -4.65 -29.13
C ASP A 19 8.15 -4.18 -27.68
N ALA A 20 7.31 -3.17 -27.46
CA ALA A 20 6.93 -2.70 -26.14
C ALA A 20 5.99 -3.73 -25.48
N LYS A 21 6.57 -4.83 -24.96
CA LYS A 21 5.89 -5.71 -24.02
C LYS A 21 5.37 -4.83 -22.89
N SER A 22 4.04 -4.70 -22.76
CA SER A 22 3.43 -4.06 -21.59
C SER A 22 4.04 -4.68 -20.34
N PRO A 23 4.53 -3.89 -19.37
CA PRO A 23 5.00 -4.47 -18.12
C PRO A 23 3.79 -5.18 -17.50
N ARG A 24 3.82 -6.51 -17.52
CA ARG A 24 2.78 -7.28 -16.86
C ARG A 24 2.96 -7.06 -15.37
N ASN A 25 1.94 -6.50 -14.72
CA ASN A 25 1.91 -6.27 -13.28
C ASN A 25 1.65 -7.60 -12.54
N ASP A 26 2.37 -8.66 -12.91
CA ASP A 26 2.18 -10.02 -12.40
C ASP A 26 2.93 -10.26 -11.08
N VAL A 27 3.58 -9.22 -10.55
CA VAL A 27 4.29 -9.30 -9.27
C VAL A 27 3.28 -9.30 -8.14
N VAL A 28 2.85 -10.50 -7.75
CA VAL A 28 2.11 -10.73 -6.51
C VAL A 28 3.04 -10.39 -5.36
N ARG A 29 2.89 -9.18 -4.79
CA ARG A 29 3.61 -8.80 -3.58
C ARG A 29 3.17 -9.72 -2.44
N GLU A 30 4.13 -10.42 -1.84
CA GLU A 30 3.88 -11.19 -0.63
C GLU A 30 3.32 -10.24 0.43
N LYS A 31 2.15 -10.58 0.97
CA LYS A 31 1.56 -9.78 2.04
C LYS A 31 2.48 -9.88 3.26
N PRO A 32 2.76 -8.77 3.96
CA PRO A 32 3.57 -8.83 5.17
C PRO A 32 2.98 -9.87 6.12
N LYS A 33 3.87 -10.74 6.64
CA LYS A 33 3.53 -11.83 7.55
C LYS A 33 2.98 -11.30 8.88
N GLU A 34 3.42 -10.11 9.26
CA GLU A 34 3.02 -9.45 10.49
C GLU A 34 1.73 -8.65 10.27
N LYS A 35 0.66 -9.14 10.88
CA LYS A 35 -0.60 -8.43 11.00
C LYS A 35 -0.93 -8.32 12.47
N LEU A 36 -1.20 -7.12 12.93
CA LEU A 36 -1.76 -6.91 14.26
C LEU A 36 -3.09 -7.67 14.35
N SER A 37 -3.22 -8.45 15.40
CA SER A 37 -4.47 -9.04 15.84
C SER A 37 -5.48 -7.95 16.18
N ARG A 38 -6.76 -8.30 16.18
CA ARG A 38 -7.84 -7.39 16.58
C ARG A 38 -7.61 -6.81 17.98
N LYS A 39 -7.07 -7.61 18.91
CA LYS A 39 -6.80 -7.19 20.29
C LYS A 39 -5.71 -6.10 20.35
N GLU A 40 -4.63 -6.26 19.59
CA GLU A 40 -3.56 -5.26 19.52
C GLU A 40 -4.07 -3.96 18.89
N TRP A 41 -4.93 -4.05 17.88
CA TRP A 41 -5.63 -2.89 17.34
C TRP A 41 -6.51 -2.19 18.37
N GLU A 42 -7.31 -2.95 19.13
CA GLU A 42 -8.18 -2.41 20.18
C GLU A 42 -7.37 -1.75 21.31
N GLU A 43 -6.16 -2.25 21.59
CA GLU A 43 -5.24 -1.65 22.55
C GLU A 43 -4.61 -0.35 22.02
N ILE A 44 -4.06 -0.38 20.79
CA ILE A 44 -3.48 0.81 20.12
C ILE A 44 -4.52 1.92 19.97
N MET A 45 -5.74 1.58 19.56
CA MET A 45 -6.84 2.51 19.38
C MET A 45 -7.46 2.97 20.72
N GLY A 46 -7.05 2.37 21.85
CA GLY A 46 -7.57 2.70 23.18
C GLY A 46 -9.03 2.30 23.39
N VAL A 47 -9.55 1.34 22.62
CA VAL A 47 -10.91 0.81 22.73
C VAL A 47 -11.12 0.12 24.09
N ASN A 48 -10.06 -0.51 24.61
CA ASN A 48 -10.06 -1.13 25.94
C ASN A 48 -9.61 -0.20 27.07
N ARG A 49 -9.61 1.13 26.86
CA ARG A 49 -9.30 2.07 27.94
C ARG A 49 -10.34 1.98 29.05
N GLU A 50 -9.88 1.82 30.27
CA GLU A 50 -10.74 1.96 31.43
C GLU A 50 -11.33 3.37 31.45
N THR A 51 -12.66 3.45 31.36
CA THR A 51 -13.37 4.72 31.51
C THR A 51 -13.88 4.84 32.94
N TYR A 52 -13.78 6.05 33.48
CA TYR A 52 -14.21 6.37 34.84
C TYR A 52 -15.35 7.37 34.79
N GLN A 53 -16.35 7.20 35.65
CA GLN A 53 -17.48 8.11 35.78
C GLN A 53 -17.68 8.50 37.25
N LYS A 54 -18.17 9.72 37.49
CA LYS A 54 -18.47 10.18 38.85
C LYS A 54 -19.79 9.58 39.32
N GLN A 55 -19.76 8.80 40.39
CA GLN A 55 -20.94 8.23 41.06
C GLN A 55 -20.93 8.62 42.54
N GLY A 56 -21.90 9.42 42.97
CA GLY A 56 -22.04 9.82 44.38
C GLY A 56 -20.83 10.57 44.94
N GLY A 57 -20.11 11.33 44.09
CA GLY A 57 -18.93 12.11 44.50
C GLY A 57 -17.58 11.45 44.25
N ALA A 58 -17.53 10.11 44.11
CA ALA A 58 -16.30 9.38 43.80
C ALA A 58 -16.23 8.98 42.33
N TYR A 59 -15.02 8.97 41.74
CA TYR A 59 -14.80 8.38 40.42
C TYR A 59 -14.78 6.86 40.54
N ARG A 60 -15.61 6.18 39.75
CA ARG A 60 -15.69 4.71 39.69
C ARG A 60 -15.54 4.24 38.25
N ARG A 61 -14.97 3.06 38.05
CA ARG A 61 -14.86 2.43 36.73
C ARG A 61 -16.26 2.21 36.14
N ARG A 62 -16.44 2.62 34.90
CA ARG A 62 -17.65 2.36 34.10
C ARG A 62 -17.65 0.86 33.79
N ARG A 63 -18.64 0.15 34.33
CA ARG A 63 -18.91 -1.25 33.95
C ARG A 63 -19.71 -1.28 32.67
#